data_AF-A0A356NVT0-F1
#
_entry.id   AF-A0A356NVT0-F1
#
_cell.length_a   1.000
_cell.length_b   1.000
_cell.length_c   1.000
_cell.angle_alpha   90.00
_cell.angle_beta   90.00
_cell.angle_gamma   90.00
#
_symmetry.space_group_name_H-M   'P 1'
#
loop_
_entity.id
_entity.type
_entity.pdbx_description
1 polymer ?
#
loop_
_entity_poly.entity_id
_entity_poly.type
_entity_poly.pdbx_seq_one_letter_code
_entity_poly.pdbx_strand_id
1 'polypeptide(L)' 'ETPILADFVKTLGARAEEDMSVNDRPGRPDDIAPVVCFLLSDMTHWFRGANLMLDGGMSSHIYQNMHQF' A
#
# COMPACT_ATOMS: atom_id res chain seq x y z
N GLU A 1 6.40 -8.41 11.68
CA GLU A 1 6.07 -9.10 10.41
C GLU A 1 4.87 -9.99 10.62
N THR A 2 4.06 -10.20 9.57
CA THR A 2 2.90 -11.08 9.67
C THR A 2 3.35 -12.54 9.47
N PRO A 3 2.74 -13.51 10.17
CA PRO A 3 3.10 -14.93 9.98
C PRO A 3 2.97 -15.42 8.54
N ILE A 4 2.08 -14.81 7.75
CA ILE A 4 1.83 -15.18 6.35
C ILE A 4 2.84 -14.59 5.36
N LEU A 5 3.65 -13.59 5.77
CA LEU A 5 4.51 -12.86 4.83
C LEU A 5 5.54 -13.78 4.15
N ALA A 6 6.16 -14.70 4.90
CA ALA A 6 7.13 -15.65 4.36
C ALA A 6 6.49 -16.60 3.34
N ASP A 7 5.31 -17.14 3.65
CA ASP A 7 4.57 -18.03 2.74
C ASP A 7 4.09 -17.28 1.50
N PHE A 8 3.70 -16.02 1.64
CA PHE A 8 3.29 -15.14 0.55
C PHE A 8 4.43 -14.89 -0.45
N VAL A 9 5.61 -14.50 0.05
CA VAL A 9 6.82 -14.30 -0.77
C VAL A 9 7.20 -15.59 -1.50
N LYS A 10 7.17 -16.73 -0.81
CA LYS A 10 7.45 -18.03 -1.41
C LYS A 10 6.45 -18.40 -2.52
N THR A 11 5.17 -18.07 -2.33
CA THR A 11 4.10 -18.41 -3.27
C THR A 11 4.15 -17.54 -4.52
N LEU A 12 4.42 -16.24 -4.37
CA LEU A 12 4.45 -15.29 -5.48
C LEU A 12 5.80 -15.26 -6.24
N GLY A 13 6.89 -15.63 -5.59
CA GLY A 13 8.22 -15.73 -6.20
C GLY A 13 8.63 -14.42 -6.88
N ALA A 14 8.95 -14.50 -8.18
CA ALA A 14 9.44 -13.37 -8.98
C ALA A 14 8.50 -12.14 -8.96
N ARG A 15 7.19 -12.35 -8.83
CA ARG A 15 6.24 -11.23 -8.74
C ARG A 15 6.39 -10.46 -7.42
N ALA A 16 6.65 -11.17 -6.32
CA ALA A 16 6.90 -10.49 -5.05
C ALA A 16 8.22 -9.69 -5.10
N GLU A 17 9.23 -10.18 -5.80
CA GLU A 17 10.48 -9.44 -6.02
C GLU A 17 10.27 -8.17 -6.83
N GLU A 18 9.48 -8.25 -7.92
CA GLU A 18 9.09 -7.09 -8.73
C GLU A 18 8.31 -6.07 -7.89
N ASP A 19 7.25 -6.50 -7.19
CA ASP A 19 6.44 -5.64 -6.34
C ASP A 19 7.28 -4.99 -5.21
N MET A 20 8.25 -5.72 -4.65
CA MET A 20 9.20 -5.20 -3.66
C MET A 20 10.18 -4.18 -4.26
N SER A 21 10.58 -4.34 -5.52
CA SER A 21 11.42 -3.36 -6.22
C SER A 21 10.70 -2.03 -6.47
N VAL A 22 9.37 -2.06 -6.59
CA VAL A 22 8.54 -0.87 -6.78
C VAL A 22 8.25 -0.16 -5.46
N ASN A 23 7.99 -0.90 -4.37
CA ASN A 23 7.59 -0.33 -3.08
C ASN A 23 8.74 -0.17 -2.06
N ASP A 24 9.97 -0.53 -2.44
CA ASP A 24 11.19 -0.67 -1.59
C ASP A 24 11.11 -1.73 -0.48
N ARG A 25 9.96 -1.84 0.20
CA ARG A 25 9.72 -2.77 1.31
C ARG A 25 8.23 -3.08 1.49
N PRO A 26 7.88 -4.17 2.21
CA PRO A 26 6.52 -4.39 2.66
C PRO A 26 6.01 -3.25 3.57
N GLY A 27 4.73 -2.92 3.42
CA GLY A 27 4.04 -1.99 4.31
C GLY A 27 3.97 -2.52 5.75
N ARG A 28 4.05 -1.60 6.71
CA ARG A 28 3.95 -1.88 8.14
C ARG A 28 2.71 -1.20 8.72
N PRO A 29 2.14 -1.69 9.83
CA PRO A 29 1.06 -1.01 10.53
C PRO A 29 1.40 0.46 10.84
N ASP A 30 2.66 0.75 11.16
CA ASP A 30 3.17 2.09 11.45
C ASP A 30 3.10 3.06 10.25
N ASP A 31 3.02 2.55 9.01
CA ASP A 31 2.84 3.38 7.82
C ASP A 31 1.38 3.82 7.65
N ILE A 32 0.44 3.01 8.14
CA ILE A 32 -1.01 3.19 7.97
C ILE A 32 -1.59 3.98 9.14
N ALA A 33 -1.15 3.67 10.38
CA ALA A 33 -1.72 4.21 11.60
C ALA A 33 -1.74 5.75 11.67
N PRO A 34 -0.67 6.50 11.26
CA PRO A 34 -0.70 7.96 11.29
C PRO A 34 -1.78 8.57 10.39
N VAL A 35 -2.05 7.96 9.24
CA VAL A 35 -3.09 8.43 8.33
C VAL A 35 -4.48 8.13 8.87
N VAL A 36 -4.67 6.99 9.55
CA VAL A 36 -5.92 6.71 10.27
C VAL A 36 -6.15 7.76 11.36
N CYS A 37 -5.12 8.10 12.14
CA CYS A 37 -5.21 9.17 13.15
C CYS A 37 -5.57 10.52 12.51
N PHE A 38 -4.97 10.86 11.36
CA PHE A 38 -5.34 12.05 10.59
C PHE A 38 -6.81 12.03 10.14
N LEU A 39 -7.28 10.90 9.60
CA LEU A 39 -8.66 10.72 9.15
C LEU A 39 -9.69 10.83 10.28
N LEU A 40 -9.30 10.54 11.53
CA LEU A 40 -10.13 10.69 12.73
C LEU A 40 -10.02 12.08 13.38
N SER A 41 -9.21 12.99 12.84
CA SER A 41 -9.05 14.34 13.37
C SER A 41 -10.08 15.33 12.81
N ASP A 42 -10.21 16.50 13.45
CA ASP A 42 -11.11 17.56 12.96
C ASP A 42 -10.68 18.15 11.60
N MET A 43 -9.44 17.88 11.16
CA MET A 43 -8.89 18.37 9.89
C MET A 43 -9.63 17.75 8.68
N THR A 44 -10.27 16.60 8.86
CA THR A 44 -10.85 15.79 7.77
C THR A 44 -12.38 15.85 7.74
N HIS A 45 -13.01 16.87 8.35
CA HIS A 45 -14.48 16.97 8.48
C HIS A 45 -15.28 16.90 7.15
N TRP A 46 -14.63 17.11 6.01
CA TRP A 46 -15.25 16.99 4.68
C TRP A 46 -14.95 15.66 3.95
N PHE A 47 -14.07 14.81 4.49
CA PHE A 47 -13.82 13.47 3.97
C PHE A 47 -15.01 12.56 4.28
N ARG A 48 -15.73 12.12 3.24
CA ARG A 48 -16.82 11.13 3.33
C ARG A 48 -16.83 10.27 2.08
N GLY A 49 -16.94 8.96 2.23
CA GLY A 49 -17.01 8.03 1.10
C GLY A 49 -15.78 8.04 0.19
N ALA A 50 -14.63 8.51 0.68
CA ALA A 50 -13.37 8.58 -0.05
C ALA A 50 -12.34 7.63 0.55
N ASN A 51 -11.62 6.91 -0.30
CA ASN A 51 -10.52 6.04 0.10
C ASN A 51 -9.18 6.74 -0.15
N LEU A 52 -8.30 6.75 0.85
CA LEU A 52 -6.90 7.12 0.68
C LEU A 52 -6.09 5.84 0.42
N MET A 53 -5.33 5.81 -0.69
CA MET A 53 -4.48 4.68 -1.03
C MET A 53 -3.14 4.80 -0.31
N LEU A 54 -2.88 3.87 0.61
CA LEU A 54 -1.69 3.83 1.48
C LEU A 54 -0.87 2.56 1.21
N ASP A 55 -0.47 2.38 -0.05
CA ASP A 55 0.09 1.13 -0.57
C ASP A 55 1.49 1.30 -1.18
N GLY A 56 2.20 2.37 -0.81
CA GLY A 56 3.55 2.66 -1.34
C GLY A 56 3.56 3.17 -2.78
N GLY A 57 2.39 3.41 -3.39
CA GLY A 57 2.27 3.81 -4.80
C GLY A 57 2.03 2.64 -5.75
N MET A 58 1.86 1.43 -5.22
CA MET A 58 1.64 0.22 -6.03
C MET A 58 0.45 0.33 -6.97
N SER A 59 -0.69 0.82 -6.48
CA SER A 59 -1.89 1.00 -7.31
C SER A 59 -1.65 1.98 -8.45
N SER A 60 -0.91 3.07 -8.20
CA SER A 60 -0.54 4.04 -9.24
C SER A 60 0.40 3.42 -10.27
N HIS A 61 1.39 2.64 -9.83
CA HIS A 61 2.30 1.91 -10.73
C HIS A 61 1.54 0.92 -11.62
N ILE A 62 0.62 0.13 -11.03
CA ILE A 62 -0.24 -0.79 -11.80
C ILE A 62 -1.09 -0.01 -12.80
N TYR A 63 -1.71 1.09 -12.37
CA TYR A 63 -2.55 1.92 -13.22
C TYR A 63 -1.76 2.51 -14.40
N GLN A 64 -0.54 2.98 -14.15
CA GLN A 64 0.37 3.48 -15.17
C GLN A 64 0.73 2.37 -16.19
N ASN A 65 1.06 1.17 -15.72
CA ASN A 65 1.41 0.04 -16.59
C ASN A 65 0.21 -0.44 -17.43
N MET A 66 -1.00 -0.35 -16.89
CA MET A 66 -2.24 -0.69 -17.61
C MET A 66 -2.56 0.30 -18.73
N HIS A 67 -2.18 1.57 -18.59
CA HIS A 67 -2.62 2.64 -19.48
C HIS A 67 -1.49 3.34 -20.27
N GLN A 68 -0.22 2.99 -20.01
CA GLN A 68 0.97 3.42 -20.76
C GLN A 68 1.12 4.92 -20.98
N PHE A 69 0.95 5.71 -19.92
CA PHE A 69 1.26 7.15 -19.91
C PHE A 69 2.19 7.52 -18.77
#